data_AF-A0A803LDU3-F1
#
_entry.id   AF-A0A803LDU3-F1
#
_cell.length_a   1.000
_cell.length_b   1.000
_cell.length_c   1.000
_cell.angle_alpha   90.00
_cell.angle_beta   90.00
_cell.angle_gamma   90.00
#
_symmetry.space_group_name_H-M   'P 1'
#
loop_
_entity.id
_entity.type
_entity.pdbx_description
1 polymer ?
#
loop_
_entity_poly.entity_id
_entity_poly.type
_entity_poly.pdbx_seq_one_letter_code
_entity_poly.pdbx_strand_id
1 'polypeptide(L)'
;MEDTLRQCIIIKPILGETKFCATSLESMLDFVHKIFGPTTKFKALSTQNFAKSGSILQNYTVVDEPKEILAPKMIACHTMPYPYVVYYCHHQESESKVFQVSLKGEEKGSDNIVQAVAVCHMDTS
;
A
#
# COMPACT_ATOMS: atom_id res chain seq x y z
N MET A 1 -5.98 15.53 7.87
CA MET A 1 -7.26 15.21 8.53
C MET A 1 -8.42 15.22 7.55
N GLU A 2 -8.64 16.32 6.82
CA GLU A 2 -9.71 16.42 5.81
C GLU A 2 -9.63 15.28 4.77
N ASP A 3 -8.44 14.98 4.26
CA ASP A 3 -8.23 13.86 3.34
C ASP A 3 -8.68 12.51 3.90
N THR A 4 -8.35 12.22 5.17
CA THR A 4 -8.79 11.00 5.85
C THR A 4 -10.31 10.93 5.91
N LEU A 5 -10.97 12.01 6.33
CA LEU A 5 -12.44 12.07 6.41
C LEU A 5 -13.07 11.91 5.03
N ARG A 6 -12.49 12.56 4.02
CA ARG A 6 -12.94 12.46 2.63
C ARG A 6 -12.86 11.02 2.12
N GLN A 7 -11.73 10.34 2.32
CA GLN A 7 -11.54 8.95 1.85
C GLN A 7 -12.39 7.93 2.62
N CYS A 8 -12.49 8.09 3.94
CA CYS A 8 -13.14 7.13 4.82
C CYS A 8 -14.66 7.29 4.92
N ILE A 9 -15.19 8.50 4.80
CA ILE A 9 -16.59 8.80 5.10
C ILE A 9 -17.35 9.28 3.85
N ILE A 10 -16.74 10.17 3.06
CA ILE A 10 -17.45 10.87 1.97
C ILE A 10 -17.41 10.08 0.66
N ILE A 11 -16.22 9.64 0.25
CA ILE A 11 -16.03 8.93 -1.01
C ILE A 11 -16.65 7.54 -0.88
N LYS A 12 -17.49 7.17 -1.84
CA LYS A 12 -18.03 5.81 -1.95
C LYS A 12 -17.04 4.90 -2.69
N PRO A 13 -17.07 3.58 -2.46
CA PRO A 13 -16.26 2.66 -3.23
C PRO A 13 -16.59 2.75 -4.72
N ILE A 14 -15.58 2.61 -5.57
CA ILE A 14 -15.79 2.46 -7.01
C ILE A 14 -16.32 1.06 -7.36
N LEU A 15 -16.66 0.82 -8.63
CA LEU A 15 -17.14 -0.48 -9.07
C LEU A 15 -16.07 -1.57 -8.84
N GLY A 16 -16.46 -2.66 -8.18
CA GLY A 16 -15.54 -3.75 -7.83
C GLY A 16 -14.57 -3.44 -6.69
N GLU A 17 -14.66 -2.25 -6.06
CA GLU A 17 -13.85 -1.91 -4.90
C GLU A 17 -14.58 -2.26 -3.60
N THR A 18 -13.90 -2.99 -2.73
CA THR A 18 -14.27 -3.06 -1.32
C THR A 18 -13.25 -2.30 -0.50
N LYS A 19 -13.69 -1.28 0.24
CA LYS A 19 -12.82 -0.46 1.11
C LYS A 19 -13.33 -0.36 2.54
N PHE A 20 -12.41 -0.12 3.47
CA PHE A 20 -12.66 -0.02 4.89
C PHE A 20 -11.61 0.86 5.57
N CYS A 21 -12.03 1.73 6.50
CA CYS A 21 -11.11 2.47 7.35
C CYS A 21 -11.04 1.82 8.73
N ALA A 22 -9.94 1.11 8.98
CA ALA A 22 -9.66 0.47 10.25
C ALA A 22 -9.04 1.46 11.23
N THR A 23 -9.49 1.47 12.48
CA THR A 23 -8.98 2.35 13.54
C THR A 23 -8.01 1.64 14.49
N SER A 24 -7.71 0.37 14.22
CA SER A 24 -6.75 -0.44 14.95
C SER A 24 -6.12 -1.49 14.03
N LEU A 25 -5.06 -2.15 14.51
CA LEU A 25 -4.43 -3.25 13.76
C LEU A 25 -5.36 -4.49 13.69
N GLU A 26 -6.10 -4.77 14.76
CA GLU A 26 -7.03 -5.88 14.84
C GLU A 26 -8.15 -5.73 13.80
N SER A 27 -8.75 -4.53 13.72
CA SER A 27 -9.78 -4.24 12.72
C SER A 27 -9.25 -4.24 11.28
N MET A 28 -7.97 -3.91 11.06
CA MET A 28 -7.31 -4.13 9.77
C MET A 28 -7.24 -5.62 9.44
N LEU A 29 -6.80 -6.45 10.39
CA LEU A 29 -6.68 -7.91 10.18
C LEU A 29 -8.04 -8.57 9.95
N ASP A 30 -9.08 -8.12 10.64
CA ASP A 30 -10.45 -8.58 10.41
C ASP A 30 -10.90 -8.29 8.97
N PHE A 31 -10.57 -7.11 8.44
CA PHE A 31 -10.82 -6.77 7.04
C PHE A 31 -10.03 -7.67 6.08
N VAL A 32 -8.74 -7.91 6.36
CA VAL A 32 -7.90 -8.81 5.55
C VAL A 32 -8.49 -10.21 5.48
N HIS A 33 -8.88 -10.78 6.62
CA HIS A 33 -9.52 -12.11 6.68
C HIS A 33 -10.90 -12.14 6.04
N LYS A 34 -11.66 -11.04 6.08
CA LYS A 34 -12.94 -10.94 5.36
C LYS A 34 -12.75 -11.08 3.85
N ILE A 35 -11.67 -10.53 3.30
CA ILE A 35 -11.40 -10.57 1.86
C ILE A 35 -10.69 -11.86 1.43
N PHE A 36 -9.68 -12.32 2.16
CA PHE A 36 -8.91 -13.52 1.80
C PHE A 36 -9.54 -14.82 2.31
N GLY A 37 -10.41 -14.76 3.32
CA GLY A 37 -10.91 -15.90 4.06
C GLY A 37 -10.17 -16.10 5.39
N PRO A 38 -10.84 -16.68 6.40
CA PRO A 38 -10.36 -16.72 7.79
C PRO A 38 -9.12 -17.61 8.02
N THR A 39 -8.84 -18.56 7.12
CA THR A 39 -7.73 -19.52 7.26
C THR A 39 -6.67 -19.35 6.17
N THR A 40 -6.83 -18.34 5.30
CA THR A 40 -5.93 -18.13 4.17
C THR A 40 -4.64 -17.50 4.66
N LYS A 41 -3.51 -18.15 4.36
CA LYS A 41 -2.19 -17.56 4.64
C LYS A 41 -1.94 -16.42 3.65
N PHE A 42 -1.47 -15.29 4.16
CA PHE A 42 -1.09 -14.13 3.36
C PHE A 42 0.31 -13.65 3.76
N LYS A 43 0.94 -12.88 2.86
CA LYS A 43 2.23 -12.25 3.09
C LYS A 43 2.04 -10.74 3.15
N ALA A 44 2.46 -10.11 4.24
CA ALA A 44 2.52 -8.67 4.33
C ALA A 44 3.77 -8.16 3.58
N LEU A 45 3.57 -7.15 2.74
CA LEU A 45 4.63 -6.47 2.00
C LEU A 45 4.59 -4.98 2.36
N SER A 46 5.76 -4.39 2.53
CA SER A 46 5.91 -2.96 2.76
C SER A 46 7.19 -2.45 2.12
N THR A 47 7.22 -1.17 1.80
CA THR A 47 8.44 -0.51 1.35
C THR A 47 9.46 -0.53 2.48
N GLN A 48 10.61 -1.15 2.24
CA GLN A 48 11.71 -1.20 3.18
C GLN A 48 12.63 -0.02 2.93
N ASN A 49 12.53 1.00 3.78
CA ASN A 49 13.47 2.11 3.79
C ASN A 49 14.54 1.87 4.86
N PHE A 50 15.82 1.90 4.45
CA PHE A 50 16.96 1.72 5.34
C PHE A 50 17.36 3.02 6.07
N ALA A 51 16.74 4.16 5.75
CA ALA A 51 17.02 5.43 6.41
C ALA A 51 16.44 5.46 7.84
N LYS A 52 17.33 5.49 8.84
CA LYS A 52 17.03 5.44 10.29
C LYS A 52 16.26 6.66 10.86
N SER A 53 15.94 7.67 10.06
CA SER A 53 15.27 8.89 10.52
C SER A 53 14.63 9.60 9.33
N GLY A 54 13.35 9.95 9.45
CA GLY A 54 12.57 10.85 8.58
C GLY A 54 12.98 10.86 7.11
N SER A 55 12.33 10.05 6.27
CA SER A 55 12.55 10.08 4.83
C SER A 55 12.25 11.48 4.28
N ILE A 56 13.29 12.15 3.77
CA ILE A 56 13.16 13.45 3.11
C ILE A 56 12.42 13.22 1.78
N LEU A 57 11.48 14.11 1.46
CA LEU A 57 10.85 14.13 0.14
C LEU A 57 11.95 14.44 -0.89
N GLN A 58 12.20 13.49 -1.77
CA GLN A 58 13.25 13.57 -2.78
C GLN A 58 12.82 12.85 -4.05
N ASN A 59 13.54 13.12 -5.14
CA ASN A 59 13.41 12.35 -6.36
C ASN A 59 14.09 10.98 -6.20
N TYR A 60 13.52 9.99 -6.88
CA TYR A 60 14.06 8.64 -6.95
C TYR A 60 14.17 8.20 -8.41
N THR A 61 15.24 7.47 -8.71
CA THR A 61 15.42 6.79 -9.99
C THR A 61 15.18 5.29 -9.81
N VAL A 62 14.41 4.68 -10.70
CA VAL A 62 14.28 3.21 -10.77
C VAL A 62 15.58 2.65 -11.36
N VAL A 63 16.30 1.82 -10.60
CA VAL A 63 17.64 1.35 -11.00
C VAL A 63 17.69 -0.08 -11.54
N ASP A 64 16.66 -0.88 -11.28
CA ASP A 64 16.52 -2.25 -11.78
C ASP A 64 15.14 -2.45 -12.43
N GLU A 65 15.02 -3.47 -13.28
CA GLU A 65 13.73 -3.89 -13.82
C GLU A 65 12.77 -4.28 -12.67
N PRO A 66 11.53 -3.73 -12.65
CA PRO A 66 10.52 -4.09 -11.66
C PRO A 66 10.25 -5.60 -11.66
N LYS A 67 10.33 -6.24 -10.49
CA LYS A 67 10.09 -7.68 -10.35
C LYS A 67 8.66 -7.93 -9.93
N GLU A 68 7.90 -8.62 -10.78
CA GLU A 68 6.52 -9.00 -10.44
C GLU A 68 6.49 -9.98 -9.26
N ILE A 69 5.62 -9.69 -8.30
CA ILE A 69 5.28 -10.59 -7.20
C ILE A 69 3.94 -11.22 -7.55
N LEU A 70 3.93 -12.54 -7.73
CA LEU A 70 2.71 -13.29 -8.00
C LEU A 70 1.74 -13.18 -6.80
N ALA A 71 0.72 -12.35 -6.97
CA ALA A 71 -0.30 -12.07 -5.97
C ALA A 71 -1.68 -12.08 -6.64
N PRO A 72 -2.31 -13.26 -6.84
CA PRO A 72 -3.61 -13.39 -7.52
C PRO A 72 -4.72 -12.58 -6.86
N LYS A 73 -4.58 -12.29 -5.57
CA LYS A 73 -5.44 -11.41 -4.80
C LYS A 73 -4.57 -10.57 -3.88
N MET A 74 -4.85 -9.27 -3.80
CA MET A 74 -4.09 -8.33 -2.98
C MET A 74 -5.02 -7.34 -2.28
N ILE A 75 -4.54 -6.81 -1.17
CA ILE A 75 -5.21 -5.77 -0.39
C ILE A 75 -4.15 -4.71 -0.13
N ALA A 76 -4.46 -3.45 -0.42
CA ALA A 76 -3.61 -2.33 -0.06
C ALA A 76 -4.17 -1.68 1.21
N CYS A 77 -3.30 -1.38 2.17
CA CYS A 77 -3.62 -0.65 3.38
C CYS A 77 -2.66 0.52 3.55
N HIS A 78 -3.20 1.72 3.74
CA HIS A 78 -2.46 2.97 3.80
C HIS A 78 -2.66 3.62 5.17
N THR A 79 -1.57 4.05 5.80
CA THR A 79 -1.64 4.90 6.99
C THR A 79 -2.14 6.29 6.61
N MET A 80 -3.23 6.73 7.21
CA MET A 80 -3.86 8.00 6.86
C MET A 80 -3.38 9.15 7.78
N PRO A 81 -3.25 10.38 7.27
CA PRO A 81 -2.84 11.55 8.06
C PRO A 81 -3.98 12.03 8.97
N TYR A 82 -4.09 11.42 10.14
CA TYR A 82 -5.11 11.68 11.15
C TYR A 82 -4.50 11.67 12.57
N PRO A 83 -5.03 12.42 13.56
CA PRO A 83 -4.46 12.46 14.92
C PRO A 83 -4.48 11.11 15.66
N TYR A 84 -5.34 10.21 15.23
CA TYR A 84 -5.43 8.84 15.72
C TYR A 84 -5.14 7.87 14.57
N VAL A 85 -4.78 6.64 14.91
CA VAL A 85 -4.51 5.59 13.93
C VAL A 85 -5.74 5.36 13.06
N VAL A 86 -5.55 5.51 11.74
CA VAL A 86 -6.53 5.14 10.73
C VAL A 86 -5.77 4.50 9.57
N TYR A 87 -6.16 3.27 9.23
CA TYR A 87 -5.69 2.58 8.05
C TYR A 87 -6.79 2.56 7.00
N TYR A 88 -6.57 3.22 5.87
CA TYR A 88 -7.42 3.06 4.70
C TYR A 88 -7.02 1.78 3.99
N CYS A 89 -7.87 0.75 4.06
CA CYS A 89 -7.66 -0.52 3.40
C CYS A 89 -8.65 -0.71 2.26
N HIS A 90 -8.20 -1.25 1.13
CA HIS A 90 -9.07 -1.54 0.00
C HIS A 90 -8.57 -2.70 -0.85
N HIS A 91 -9.52 -3.32 -1.55
CA HIS A 91 -9.35 -4.43 -2.46
C HIS A 91 -10.14 -4.17 -3.73
N GLN A 92 -9.48 -4.30 -4.87
CA GLN A 92 -10.10 -4.20 -6.19
C GLN A 92 -10.28 -5.60 -6.77
N GLU A 93 -11.49 -5.91 -7.26
CA GLU A 93 -11.79 -7.19 -7.90
C GLU A 93 -11.14 -7.35 -9.29
N SER A 94 -10.89 -6.24 -9.98
CA SER A 94 -10.17 -6.25 -11.26
C SER A 94 -8.70 -6.60 -11.08
N GLU A 95 -8.08 -7.11 -12.16
CA GLU A 95 -6.70 -7.56 -12.14
C GLU A 95 -5.77 -6.45 -11.64
N SER A 96 -4.97 -6.79 -10.63
CA SER A 96 -3.96 -5.89 -10.07
C SER A 96 -2.64 -6.63 -10.00
N LYS A 97 -1.57 -6.00 -10.47
CA LYS A 97 -0.22 -6.54 -10.43
C LYS A 97 0.60 -5.87 -9.34
N VAL A 98 1.40 -6.66 -8.63
CA VAL A 98 2.26 -6.18 -7.55
C VAL A 98 3.70 -6.33 -7.99
N PHE A 99 4.51 -5.30 -7.78
CA PHE A 99 5.91 -5.29 -8.16
C PHE A 99 6.80 -4.90 -6.99
N GLN A 100 7.97 -5.50 -6.92
CA GLN A 100 9.09 -5.01 -6.14
C GLN A 100 9.96 -4.12 -7.03
N VAL A 101 10.24 -2.91 -6.56
CA VAL A 101 10.98 -1.88 -7.32
C VAL A 101 12.18 -1.40 -6.52
N SER A 102 13.35 -1.39 -7.14
CA SER A 102 14.58 -0.80 -6.58
C SER A 102 14.63 0.69 -6.89
N LEU A 103 14.55 1.54 -5.87
CA LEU A 103 14.57 3.00 -6.00
C LEU A 103 15.87 3.57 -5.40
N LYS A 104 16.65 4.29 -6.20
CA LYS A 104 17.82 5.03 -5.74
C LYS A 104 17.46 6.51 -5.54
N GLY A 105 17.65 7.02 -4.32
CA GLY A 105 17.47 8.44 -4.03
C GLY A 105 18.58 9.31 -4.62
N GLU A 106 18.28 10.57 -4.91
CA GLU A 106 19.26 11.55 -5.45
C GLU A 106 20.15 12.19 -4.36
N GLU A 107 19.93 11.88 -3.08
CA GLU A 107 20.73 12.42 -1.99
C GLU A 107 22.23 12.09 -2.16
N LYS A 108 23.05 13.12 -2.35
CA LYS A 108 24.49 13.01 -2.58
C LYS A 108 25.16 12.27 -1.41
N GLY A 109 25.85 11.18 -1.72
CA GLY A 109 26.60 10.37 -0.74
C GLY A 109 25.78 9.22 -0.12
N SER A 110 24.51 9.08 -0.49
CA SER A 110 23.67 7.94 -0.11
C SER A 110 23.57 6.95 -1.28
N ASP A 111 24.26 5.82 -1.18
CA ASP A 111 24.01 4.64 -2.04
C ASP A 111 22.80 3.81 -1.56
N ASN A 112 21.89 4.43 -0.81
CA ASN A 112 20.73 3.74 -0.28
C ASN A 112 19.74 3.41 -1.40
N ILE A 113 19.58 2.11 -1.66
CA ILE A 113 18.53 1.58 -2.51
C ILE A 113 17.35 1.22 -1.61
N VAL A 114 16.21 1.85 -1.87
CA VAL A 114 14.94 1.54 -1.23
C VAL A 114 14.28 0.41 -2.03
N GLN A 115 13.89 -0.66 -1.35
CA GLN A 115 13.06 -1.69 -1.95
C GLN A 115 11.59 -1.34 -1.71
N ALA A 116 10.96 -0.78 -2.73
CA ALA A 116 9.58 -0.35 -2.70
C ALA A 116 8.63 -1.42 -3.24
N VAL A 117 7.39 -1.38 -2.77
CA VAL A 117 6.28 -2.17 -3.32
C VAL A 117 5.42 -1.24 -4.15
N ALA A 118 5.22 -1.58 -5.42
CA ALA A 118 4.34 -0.86 -6.33
C ALA A 118 3.15 -1.74 -6.72
N VAL A 119 2.01 -1.11 -6.97
CA VAL A 119 0.78 -1.79 -7.38
C VAL A 119 0.25 -1.10 -8.63
N CYS A 120 -0.08 -1.89 -9.64
CA CYS A 120 -0.70 -1.43 -10.87
C CYS A 120 -2.08 -2.09 -10.98
N HIS A 121 -3.15 -1.29 -10.90
CA HIS A 121 -4.48 -1.74 -11.28
C HIS A 121 -4.55 -1.79 -12.82
N MET A 122 -4.88 -2.96 -13.38
CA MET A 122 -4.93 -3.16 -14.84
C MET A 122 -6.24 -2.65 -15.45
N ASP A 123 -7.25 -2.45 -14.62
CA ASP A 123 -8.52 -1.84 -14.99
C ASP A 123 -8.89 -0.79 -13.94
N THR A 124 -8.92 0.47 -14.38
CA THR A 124 -9.25 1.66 -13.58
C THR A 124 -10.46 2.41 -14.15
N SER A 125 -11.24 1.74 -15.01
CA SER A 125 -12.38 2.31 -15.74
C SER A 125 -13.57 2.63 -14.86
#